data_AF-A0A9D2QG68-F1
#
_entry.id   AF-A0A9D2QG68-F1
#
_cell.length_a   1.000
_cell.length_b   1.000
_cell.length_c   1.000
_cell.angle_alpha   90.00
_cell.angle_beta   90.00
_cell.angle_gamma   90.00
#
_symmetry.space_group_name_H-M   'P 1'
#
loop_
_entity.id
_entity.type
_entity.pdbx_description
1 polymer ?
#
loop_
_entity_poly.entity_id
_entity_poly.type
_entity_poly.pdbx_seq_one_letter_code
_entity_poly.pdbx_strand_id
1 'polypeptide(L)' 'MDKPKIMSLDLETYSDVDLGKCGLYRYVEGDFHILLFAYAFDDGDVRVIDMACGEQIPREVLIAIDDPQVIKAAWNA' A
#
# COMPACT_ATOMS: atom_id res chain seq x y z
N MET A 1 0.72 27.03 -11.84
CA MET A 1 0.24 26.13 -10.77
C MET A 1 1.27 25.03 -10.69
N ASP A 2 1.86 24.81 -9.52
CA ASP A 2 2.82 23.72 -9.35
C ASP A 2 2.10 22.39 -9.57
N LYS A 3 2.79 21.46 -10.26
CA LYS A 3 2.26 20.12 -10.50
C LYS A 3 2.10 19.42 -9.15
N PRO A 4 0.95 18.80 -8.86
CA PRO A 4 0.77 18.04 -7.62
C PRO A 4 1.78 16.91 -7.56
N LYS A 5 2.32 16.67 -6.36
CA LYS A 5 3.25 15.57 -6.11
C LYS A 5 2.50 14.24 -6.17
N ILE A 6 3.05 13.24 -6.85
CA ILE A 6 2.45 11.92 -6.95
C ILE A 6 3.21 10.95 -6.04
N MET A 7 2.49 10.18 -5.25
CA MET A 7 3.02 9.03 -4.54
C MET A 7 2.38 7.77 -5.11
N SER A 8 3.17 7.00 -5.85
CA SER A 8 2.77 5.69 -6.34
C SER A 8 2.85 4.68 -5.20
N LEU A 9 1.85 3.81 -5.08
CA LEU A 9 1.69 2.86 -3.99
C LEU A 9 1.32 1.48 -4.53
N ASP A 10 1.81 0.44 -3.86
CA ASP A 10 1.37 -0.94 -4.06
C ASP A 10 1.47 -1.73 -2.75
N LEU A 11 0.57 -2.70 -2.54
CA LEU A 11 0.48 -3.49 -1.31
C LEU A 11 0.42 -4.98 -1.62
N GLU A 12 1.24 -5.74 -0.91
CA GLU A 12 1.11 -7.20 -0.89
C GLU A 12 0.50 -7.62 0.43
N THR A 13 -0.53 -8.46 0.38
CA THR A 13 -1.30 -8.85 1.56
C THR A 13 -1.37 -10.37 1.72
N TYR A 14 -1.48 -10.79 2.97
CA TYR A 14 -1.83 -12.15 3.34
C TYR A 14 -3.23 -12.17 3.93
N SER A 15 -4.04 -13.16 3.52
CA SER A 15 -5.30 -13.47 4.19
C SER A 15 -5.19 -14.81 4.92
N ASP A 16 -5.81 -14.88 6.09
CA ASP A 16 -5.97 -16.12 6.85
C ASP A 16 -6.96 -17.10 6.20
N VAL A 17 -7.77 -16.62 5.26
CA VAL A 17 -8.73 -17.42 4.49
C VAL A 17 -8.22 -17.70 3.08
N ASP A 18 -8.30 -18.97 2.65
CA ASP A 18 -7.92 -19.39 1.31
C ASP A 18 -9.05 -19.15 0.30
N LEU A 19 -8.86 -18.17 -0.60
CA LEU A 19 -9.82 -17.82 -1.65
C LEU A 19 -10.27 -19.03 -2.49
N GLY A 20 -9.35 -19.94 -2.82
CA GLY A 20 -9.61 -21.11 -3.66
C GLY A 20 -10.54 -22.12 -2.98
N LYS A 21 -10.61 -22.09 -1.65
CA LYS A 21 -11.45 -23.00 -0.84
C LYS A 21 -12.77 -22.39 -0.40
N CYS A 22 -12.83 -21.07 -0.19
CA CYS A 22 -13.99 -20.41 0.40
C CYS A 22 -14.86 -19.63 -0.61
N GLY A 23 -14.33 -19.34 -1.80
CA GLY A 23 -14.97 -18.44 -2.77
C GLY A 23 -14.93 -16.97 -2.34
N LEU A 24 -15.25 -16.08 -3.29
CA LEU A 24 -15.02 -14.64 -3.16
C LEU A 24 -15.67 -14.01 -1.92
N TYR A 25 -16.95 -14.31 -1.66
CA TYR A 25 -17.69 -13.68 -0.56
C TYR A 25 -17.09 -13.95 0.81
N ARG A 26 -16.64 -15.19 1.05
CA ARG A 26 -15.99 -15.54 2.32
C ARG A 26 -14.57 -15.01 2.43
N TYR A 27 -13.87 -14.88 1.30
CA TYR A 27 -12.51 -14.37 1.28
C TYR A 27 -12.46 -12.89 1.69
N VAL A 28 -13.36 -12.07 1.15
CA VAL A 28 -13.40 -10.62 1.46
C VAL A 28 -13.86 -10.32 2.89
N GLU A 29 -14.41 -11.30 3.60
CA GLU A 29 -14.78 -11.22 5.02
C GLU A 29 -13.63 -11.65 5.95
N GLY A 30 -12.53 -12.20 5.43
CA GLY A 30 -11.37 -12.65 6.21
C GLY A 30 -10.50 -11.50 6.72
N ASP A 31 -9.54 -11.83 7.56
CA ASP A 31 -8.55 -10.87 8.04
C ASP A 31 -7.41 -10.73 7.03
N PHE A 32 -6.92 -9.51 6.85
CA PHE A 32 -5.82 -9.20 5.94
C PHE A 32 -4.67 -8.53 6.67
N HIS A 33 -3.47 -9.00 6.40
CA HIS A 33 -2.23 -8.45 6.92
C HIS A 33 -1.39 -7.92 5.78
N ILE A 34 -0.91 -6.68 5.89
CA ILE A 34 0.04 -6.10 4.93
C ILE A 34 1.40 -6.77 5.15
N LEU A 35 1.94 -7.39 4.10
CA LEU A 35 3.27 -8.00 4.09
C LEU A 35 4.31 -7.00 3.61
N LEU A 36 4.06 -6.38 2.45
CA LEU A 36 4.96 -5.41 1.83
C LEU A 36 4.20 -4.14 1.53
N PHE A 37 4.83 -3.00 1.83
CA PHE A 37 4.38 -1.68 1.42
C PHE A 37 5.40 -1.09 0.46
N ALA A 38 5.03 -0.92 -0.81
CA ALA A 38 5.90 -0.32 -1.81
C ALA A 38 5.44 1.10 -2.13
N TYR A 39 6.39 2.03 -2.25
CA TYR A 39 6.10 3.40 -2.64
C TYR A 39 7.20 4.04 -3.48
N ALA A 40 6.82 5.03 -4.29
CA ALA A 40 7.73 5.94 -4.98
C ALA A 40 7.13 7.34 -5.04
N PHE A 41 7.96 8.37 -4.92
CA PHE A 41 7.54 9.74 -5.17
C PHE A 41 7.92 10.15 -6.58
N ASP A 42 6.92 10.56 -7.37
CA ASP A 42 7.06 10.95 -8.77
C ASP A 42 7.86 9.88 -9.56
N ASP A 43 8.96 10.27 -10.22
CA ASP A 43 9.84 9.37 -10.97
C ASP A 43 11.05 8.87 -10.14
N GLY A 44 10.96 8.99 -8.81
CA GLY A 44 12.01 8.54 -7.89
C GLY A 44 12.07 7.03 -7.71
N ASP A 45 13.11 6.58 -7.00
CA ASP A 45 13.31 5.15 -6.73
C ASP A 45 12.16 4.54 -5.92
N VAL A 46 11.78 3.33 -6.29
CA VAL A 46 10.85 2.51 -5.51
C VAL A 46 11.52 2.07 -4.22
N ARG A 47 10.81 2.26 -3.11
CA ARG A 47 11.19 1.75 -1.80
C ARG A 47 10.14 0.73 -1.36
N VAL A 48 10.61 -0.38 -0.82
CA VAL A 48 9.77 -1.46 -0.30
C VAL A 48 10.05 -1.57 1.19
N ILE A 49 8.98 -1.64 1.97
CA ILE A 49 9.02 -1.78 3.43
C ILE A 49 8.48 -3.15 3.77
N ASP A 50 9.29 -3.95 4.45
CA ASP A 50 8.92 -5.29 4.92
C ASP A 50 8.15 -5.20 6.24
N MET A 51 6.84 -5.04 6.11
CA MET A 51 5.91 -4.93 7.24
C MET A 51 5.82 -6.25 8.01
N ALA A 52 6.01 -7.39 7.33
CA ALA A 52 6.02 -8.72 7.96
C ALA A 52 7.24 -8.92 8.87
N CYS A 53 8.38 -8.29 8.54
CA CYS A 53 9.57 -8.26 9.39
C CYS A 53 9.59 -7.09 10.40
N GLY A 54 8.50 -6.32 10.51
CA GLY A 54 8.36 -5.25 11.49
C GLY A 54 9.05 -3.93 11.11
N GLU A 55 9.46 -3.76 9.84
CA GLU A 55 9.93 -2.47 9.36
C GLU A 55 8.84 -1.40 9.50
N GLN A 56 9.26 -0.15 9.66
CA GLN A 56 8.36 0.95 9.97
C GLN A 56 8.24 1.90 8.78
N ILE A 57 7.01 2.35 8.53
CA ILE A 57 6.76 3.36 7.50
C ILE A 57 7.45 4.67 7.87
N PRO A 58 8.31 5.22 7.00
CA PRO A 58 8.97 6.50 7.25
C PRO A 58 7.94 7.60 7.48
N ARG A 59 8.23 8.50 8.44
CA ARG A 59 7.31 9.58 8.83
C ARG A 59 6.88 10.46 7.66
N GLU A 60 7.78 10.71 6.71
CA GLU A 60 7.49 11.48 5.49
C GLU A 60 6.42 10.82 4.60
N VAL A 61 6.36 9.49 4.58
CA VAL A 61 5.36 8.72 3.83
C VAL A 61 4.02 8.78 4.55
N LEU A 62 4.01 8.62 5.87
CA LEU A 62 2.79 8.77 6.68
C LEU A 62 2.15 10.15 6.49
N ILE A 63 2.97 11.21 6.51
CA ILE A 63 2.49 12.58 6.24
C ILE A 63 1.94 12.68 4.81
N ALA A 64 2.62 12.11 3.83
CA ALA A 64 2.19 12.17 2.42
C ALA A 64 0.89 11.39 2.15
N ILE A 65 0.62 10.32 2.89
CA ILE A 65 -0.65 9.58 2.81
C ILE A 65 -1.82 10.51 3.18
N ASP A 66 -1.70 11.22 4.31
CA ASP A 66 -2.75 12.10 4.84
C ASP A 66 -2.81 13.48 4.15
N ASP A 67 -1.78 13.86 3.38
CA ASP A 67 -1.73 15.16 2.71
C ASP A 67 -2.69 15.22 1.51
N PRO A 68 -3.69 16.12 1.50
CA PRO A 68 -4.60 16.30 0.37
C PRO A 68 -3.93 16.90 -0.87
N GLN A 69 -2.72 17.45 -0.75
CA GLN A 69 -1.93 17.99 -1.86
C GLN A 69 -1.10 16.91 -2.58
N VAL A 70 -0.96 15.73 -1.98
CA VAL A 70 -0.30 14.57 -2.59
C VAL A 70 -1.34 13.67 -3.25
N ILE A 71 -1.17 13.41 -4.54
CA ILE A 71 -1.96 12.42 -5.27
C ILE A 71 -1.42 11.04 -4.94
N LYS A 72 -2.29 10.18 -4.41
CA LYS A 72 -1.99 8.76 -4.20
C LYS A 72 -2.40 8.00 -5.45
N ALA A 73 -1.44 7.34 -6.10
CA ALA A 73 -1.68 6.57 -7.32
C ALA A 73 -1.40 5.09 -7.06
N ALA A 74 -2.38 4.24 -7.36
CA ALA A 74 -2.25 2.79 -7.26
C ALA A 74 -3.12 2.14 -8.34
N TRP A 75 -2.78 0.91 -8.74
CA TRP A 75 -3.48 0.22 -9.81
C TRP A 75 -4.53 -0.73 -9.21
N ASN A 76 -5.82 -0.46 -9.47
CA ASN A 76 -6.98 -1.13 -8.84
C ASN A 76 -7.12 -0.87 -7.32
N ALA A 77 -6.87 0.37 -6.90
CA ALA A 77 -7.07 0.85 -5.53
C ALA A 77 -8.39 1.61 -5.33
#